data_AF-A0A357L3P1-F1
#
_entry.id   AF-A0A357L3P1-F1
#
_cell.length_a   1.000
_cell.length_b   1.000
_cell.length_c   1.000
_cell.angle_alpha   90.00
_cell.angle_beta   90.00
_cell.angle_gamma   90.00
#
_symmetry.space_group_name_H-M   'P 1'
#
loop_
_entity.id
_entity.type
_entity.pdbx_description
1 polymer ?
#
loop_
_entity_poly.entity_id
_entity_poly.type
_entity_poly.pdbx_seq_one_letter_code
_entity_poly.pdbx_strand_id
1 'polypeptide(L)'
;IVAIFLLGMFVKRATEIGAIGAVVGSFALSIALKLLAPEMPFIDRVGVVFIACLAIGVALSYLQKPASEAMVVDLGGVSFRTSAGFNIGAVAVTAILIAFYATWW
;
A
#
# COMPACT_ATOMS: atom_id res chain seq x y z
N ILE A 1 3.49 7.87 -1.96
CA ILE A 1 2.42 8.42 -1.08
C ILE A 1 1.56 7.29 -0.50
N VAL A 2 0.82 6.54 -1.32
CA VAL A 2 -0.05 5.42 -0.82
C VAL A 2 0.71 4.44 0.06
N ALA A 3 1.89 3.97 -0.35
CA ALA A 3 2.71 3.05 0.45
C ALA A 3 3.02 3.58 1.86
N ILE A 4 3.31 4.89 2.00
CA ILE A 4 3.64 5.51 3.29
C ILE A 4 2.41 5.56 4.19
N PHE A 5 1.24 5.90 3.64
CA PHE A 5 -0.01 5.89 4.39
C PHE A 5 -0.37 4.48 4.87
N LEU A 6 -0.22 3.47 4.01
CA LEU A 6 -0.48 2.08 4.41
C LEU A 6 0.47 1.62 5.51
N LEU A 7 1.76 1.97 5.43
CA LEU A 7 2.72 1.68 6.49
C LEU A 7 2.31 2.37 7.80
N GLY A 8 2.02 3.67 7.78
CA GLY A 8 1.65 4.42 8.98
C GLY A 8 0.35 3.96 9.63
N MET A 9 -0.64 3.53 8.83
CA MET A 9 -1.94 3.08 9.34
C MET A 9 -1.89 1.63 9.84
N PHE A 10 -1.25 0.72 9.09
CA PHE A 10 -1.40 -0.71 9.30
C PHE A 10 -0.15 -1.42 9.83
N VAL A 11 1.01 -0.76 9.86
CA VAL A 11 2.26 -1.33 10.39
C VAL A 11 2.61 -0.65 11.72
N LYS A 12 2.35 -1.34 12.83
CA LYS A 12 2.63 -0.84 14.20
C LYS A 12 4.08 -0.40 14.43
N ARG A 13 5.03 -0.97 13.66
CA ARG A 13 6.46 -0.64 13.74
C ARG A 13 6.90 0.44 12.75
N ALA A 14 6.00 1.03 11.97
CA ALA A 14 6.36 2.07 11.01
C ALA A 14 7.12 3.21 11.72
N THR A 15 8.26 3.60 11.14
CA THR A 15 9.14 4.65 11.62
C THR A 15 9.25 5.78 10.61
N GLU A 16 9.63 6.98 11.05
CA GLU A 16 9.88 8.11 10.15
C GLU A 16 10.92 7.78 9.08
N ILE A 17 12.01 7.09 9.42
CA ILE A 17 13.03 6.75 8.42
C ILE A 17 12.51 5.68 7.45
N GLY A 18 11.66 4.75 7.89
CA GLY A 18 10.98 3.83 6.96
C GLY A 18 10.09 4.57 5.97
N ALA A 19 9.34 5.58 6.44
CA ALA A 19 8.54 6.45 5.59
C ALA A 19 9.40 7.27 4.62
N ILE A 20 10.49 7.89 5.10
CA ILE A 20 11.44 8.64 4.26
C ILE A 20 12.06 7.72 3.20
N GLY A 21 12.48 6.51 3.60
CA GLY A 21 13.01 5.51 2.68
C GLY A 21 12.01 5.12 1.59
N ALA A 22 10.73 4.97 1.93
CA ALA A 22 9.67 4.73 0.96
C ALA A 22 9.42 5.92 0.03
N VAL A 23 9.47 7.18 0.52
CA VAL A 23 9.34 8.39 -0.32
C VAL A 23 10.49 8.49 -1.32
N VAL A 24 11.73 8.43 -0.82
CA VAL A 24 12.94 8.60 -1.63
C VAL A 24 13.09 7.42 -2.59
N GLY A 25 12.85 6.21 -2.10
CA GLY A 25 12.82 4.99 -2.90
C GLY A 25 11.79 5.06 -4.03
N SER A 26 10.59 5.59 -3.77
CA SER A 26 9.56 5.76 -4.80
C SER A 26 10.05 6.62 -5.96
N PHE A 27 10.73 7.73 -5.68
CA PHE A 27 11.25 8.60 -6.72
C PHE A 27 12.41 7.93 -7.48
N ALA A 28 13.40 7.41 -6.74
CA ALA A 28 14.58 6.79 -7.31
C ALA A 28 14.24 5.55 -8.16
N LEU A 29 13.41 4.64 -7.65
CA LEU A 29 12.99 3.44 -8.36
C LEU A 29 12.13 3.75 -9.58
N SER A 30 11.28 4.79 -9.51
CA SER A 30 10.47 5.20 -10.67
C SER A 30 11.34 5.69 -11.82
N ILE A 31 12.39 6.48 -11.53
CA ILE A 31 13.35 6.91 -12.55
C ILE A 31 14.16 5.72 -13.04
N ALA A 32 14.69 4.90 -12.13
CA ALA A 32 15.49 3.74 -12.49
C ALA A 32 14.73 2.80 -13.44
N LEU A 33 13.48 2.43 -13.12
CA LEU A 33 12.67 1.58 -13.99
C LEU A 33 12.25 2.27 -15.30
N LYS A 34 12.12 3.61 -15.32
CA LYS A 34 11.87 4.34 -16.56
C LYS A 34 13.06 4.28 -17.51
N LEU A 35 14.28 4.24 -16.99
CA LEU A 35 15.52 4.18 -17.77
C LEU A 35 15.95 2.75 -18.11
N LEU A 36 15.80 1.82 -17.17
CA LEU A 36 16.26 0.43 -17.30
C LEU A 36 15.24 -0.47 -18.00
N ALA A 37 13.95 -0.17 -17.90
CA ALA A 37 12.87 -0.93 -18.53
C ALA A 37 11.86 0.02 -19.21
N PRO A 38 12.29 0.78 -20.23
CA PRO A 38 11.44 1.78 -20.88
C PRO A 38 10.20 1.16 -21.53
N GLU A 39 10.28 -0.07 -22.02
CA GLU A 39 9.18 -0.84 -22.61
C GLU A 39 8.10 -1.28 -21.61
N MET A 40 8.39 -1.25 -20.31
CA MET A 40 7.42 -1.65 -19.29
C MET A 40 6.22 -0.67 -19.27
N PRO A 41 4.97 -1.18 -19.35
CA PRO A 41 3.77 -0.35 -19.21
C PRO A 41 3.77 0.44 -17.90
N PHE A 42 3.23 1.66 -17.94
CA PHE A 42 3.24 2.55 -16.79
C PHE A 42 2.59 1.93 -15.55
N ILE A 43 1.47 1.22 -15.71
CA ILE A 43 0.74 0.62 -14.58
C ILE A 43 1.53 -0.49 -13.89
N ASP A 44 2.23 -1.33 -14.65
CA ASP A 44 3.08 -2.39 -14.12
C ASP A 44 4.27 -1.80 -13.35
N ARG A 45 4.89 -0.75 -13.93
CA ARG A 45 5.98 -0.03 -13.27
C ARG A 45 5.54 0.55 -11.93
N VAL A 46 4.38 1.20 -11.88
CA VAL A 46 3.83 1.74 -10.62
C VAL A 46 3.58 0.63 -9.60
N GLY A 47 3.05 -0.51 -10.03
CA GLY A 47 2.85 -1.68 -9.17
C GLY A 47 4.15 -2.20 -8.55
N VAL A 48 5.19 -2.37 -9.36
CA VAL A 48 6.52 -2.81 -8.89
C VAL A 48 7.12 -1.80 -7.89
N VAL A 49 7.08 -0.50 -8.22
CA VAL A 49 7.60 0.55 -7.33
C VAL A 49 6.83 0.55 -6.00
N PHE A 50 5.51 0.39 -6.03
CA PHE A 50 4.68 0.35 -4.84
C PHE A 50 5.09 -0.79 -3.89
N ILE A 51 5.21 -2.02 -4.40
CA ILE A 51 5.62 -3.19 -3.60
C ILE A 51 7.05 -3.02 -3.07
N ALA A 52 7.98 -2.52 -3.90
CA ALA A 52 9.35 -2.27 -3.47
C ALA A 52 9.42 -1.21 -2.34
N CYS A 53 8.63 -0.14 -2.43
CA CYS A 53 8.59 0.89 -1.39
C CYS A 53 7.95 0.39 -0.09
N LEU A 54 6.93 -0.48 -0.16
CA LEU A 54 6.42 -1.17 1.02
C LEU A 54 7.51 -2.04 1.67
N ALA A 55 8.23 -2.83 0.87
CA ALA A 55 9.31 -3.67 1.38
C ALA A 55 10.43 -2.85 2.03
N ILE A 56 10.88 -1.77 1.38
CA ILE A 56 11.89 -0.84 1.92
C ILE A 56 11.41 -0.22 3.22
N GLY A 57 10.18 0.29 3.25
CA GLY A 57 9.60 0.93 4.43
C GLY A 57 9.50 -0.03 5.60
N VAL A 58 8.99 -1.24 5.39
CA VAL A 58 8.95 -2.29 6.42
C VAL A 58 10.36 -2.65 6.88
N ALA A 59 11.28 -2.94 5.96
CA ALA A 59 12.64 -3.35 6.31
C ALA A 59 13.35 -2.30 7.17
N LEU A 60 13.36 -1.04 6.73
CA LEU A 60 13.98 0.06 7.45
C LEU A 60 13.33 0.31 8.82
N SER A 61 12.01 0.18 8.91
CA SER A 61 11.28 0.29 10.17
C SER A 61 11.60 -0.82 11.17
N TYR A 62 11.91 -2.03 10.69
CA TYR A 62 12.31 -3.15 11.57
C TYR A 62 13.80 -3.14 11.95
N LEU A 63 14.66 -2.55 11.12
CA LEU A 63 16.10 -2.41 11.41
C LEU A 63 16.40 -1.31 12.43
N GLN A 64 15.43 -0.46 12.72
CA GLN A 64 15.60 0.68 13.61
C GLN A 64 14.97 0.46 14.97
N LYS A 65 15.29 1.37 15.89
CA LYS A 65 14.56 1.45 17.15
C LYS A 65 13.07 1.65 16.86
N PRO A 66 12.18 0.92 17.56
CA PRO A 66 10.74 1.12 17.42
C PRO A 66 10.38 2.59 17.57
N ALA A 67 9.40 3.04 16.78
CA ALA A 67 8.79 4.34 16.97
C ALA A 67 8.27 4.49 18.41
N SER A 68 8.27 5.71 18.94
CA SER A 68 7.65 5.98 20.23
C SER A 68 6.16 5.62 20.19
N GLU A 69 5.60 5.18 21.31
CA GLU A 69 4.17 4.83 21.39
C GLU A 69 3.26 5.99 20.95
N ALA A 70 3.70 7.23 21.12
CA ALA A 70 2.98 8.43 20.69
C ALA A 70 2.78 8.53 19.15
N MET A 71 3.59 7.82 18.35
CA MET A 71 3.50 7.85 16.88
C MET A 71 2.80 6.61 16.29
N VAL A 72 2.40 5.64 17.11
CA VAL A 72 1.75 4.42 16.64
C VAL A 72 0.25 4.65 16.54
N VAL A 73 -0.32 4.41 15.35
CA VAL A 73 -1.78 4.43 15.16
C VAL A 73 -2.38 3.19 15.84
N ASP A 74 -3.13 3.39 16.91
CA ASP A 74 -3.86 2.31 17.56
C ASP A 74 -5.20 2.05 16.85
N LEU A 75 -5.24 0.96 16.09
CA LEU A 75 -6.44 0.48 15.43
C LEU A 75 -7.30 -0.43 16.34
N GLY A 76 -6.85 -0.78 17.55
CA GLY A 76 -7.54 -1.71 18.44
C GLY A 76 -8.93 -1.23 18.88
N GLY A 77 -9.12 0.09 18.97
CA GLY A 77 -10.42 0.71 19.25
C GLY A 77 -11.27 1.01 18.01
N VAL A 78 -10.75 0.79 16.80
CA VAL A 78 -11.44 1.13 15.55
C VAL A 78 -12.26 -0.06 15.07
N SER A 79 -13.58 0.09 15.06
CA SER A 79 -14.48 -0.91 14.50
C SER A 79 -14.55 -0.75 12.97
N PHE A 80 -14.11 -1.77 12.24
CA PHE A 80 -14.32 -1.90 10.79
C PHE A 80 -15.65 -2.59 10.44
N ARG A 81 -16.58 -2.74 11.40
CA ARG A 81 -17.88 -3.35 11.15
C ARG A 81 -18.74 -2.44 10.29
N THR A 82 -19.28 -2.99 9.22
CA THR A 82 -20.18 -2.36 8.26
C THR A 82 -21.62 -2.84 8.45
N SER A 83 -22.59 -2.07 7.98
CA SER A 83 -24.01 -2.45 8.05
C SER A 83 -24.35 -3.60 7.10
N ALA A 84 -25.42 -4.35 7.39
CA ALA A 84 -25.88 -5.43 6.52
C ALA A 84 -26.20 -4.92 5.10
N GLY A 85 -26.82 -3.75 4.98
CA GLY A 85 -27.10 -3.11 3.69
C GLY A 85 -25.84 -2.79 2.89
N PHE A 86 -24.80 -2.26 3.54
CA PHE A 86 -23.50 -2.03 2.89
C PHE A 86 -22.88 -3.34 2.39
N ASN A 87 -22.91 -4.39 3.20
CA ASN A 87 -22.32 -5.69 2.84
C ASN A 87 -23.04 -6.35 1.66
N ILE A 88 -24.38 -6.31 1.65
CA ILE A 88 -25.17 -6.81 0.51
C ILE A 88 -24.82 -6.02 -0.75
N GLY A 89 -24.74 -4.69 -0.66
CA GLY A 89 -24.34 -3.83 -1.77
C GLY A 89 -22.93 -4.15 -2.30
N ALA A 90 -21.95 -4.30 -1.41
CA ALA A 90 -20.58 -4.63 -1.77
C ALA A 90 -20.48 -5.99 -2.49
N VAL A 91 -21.21 -7.00 -2.01
CA VAL A 91 -21.29 -8.32 -2.67
C VAL A 91 -21.94 -8.20 -4.05
N ALA A 92 -23.04 -7.45 -4.17
CA ALA A 92 -23.72 -7.25 -5.45
C ALA A 92 -22.82 -6.58 -6.49
N VAL A 93 -22.15 -5.48 -6.13
CA VAL A 93 -21.21 -4.79 -7.03
C VAL A 93 -20.06 -5.70 -7.43
N THR A 94 -19.49 -6.46 -6.47
CA THR A 94 -18.42 -7.42 -6.74
C THR A 94 -18.88 -8.51 -7.72
N ALA A 95 -20.08 -9.07 -7.51
CA ALA A 95 -20.64 -10.09 -8.40
C ALA A 95 -20.90 -9.56 -9.82
N ILE A 96 -21.37 -8.32 -9.96
CA ILE A 96 -21.56 -7.67 -11.26
C ILE A 96 -20.22 -7.53 -11.99
N LEU A 97 -19.17 -7.06 -11.29
CA LEU A 97 -17.83 -6.96 -11.87
C LEU A 97 -17.29 -8.32 -12.30
N ILE A 98 -17.46 -9.36 -11.48
CA ILE A 98 -17.07 -10.73 -11.83
C ILE A 98 -17.80 -11.19 -13.08
N ALA A 99 -19.13 -11.03 -13.14
CA ALA A 99 -19.91 -11.43 -14.30
C ALA A 99 -19.40 -10.74 -15.57
N PHE A 100 -19.18 -9.41 -15.51
CA PHE A 100 -18.69 -8.64 -16.65
C PHE A 100 -17.31 -9.10 -17.13
N TYR A 101 -16.36 -9.30 -16.21
CA TYR A 101 -15.02 -9.77 -16.53
C TYR A 101 -14.95 -11.27 -16.86
N ALA A 102 -15.97 -12.07 -16.56
CA ALA A 102 -16.00 -13.49 -16.91
C ALA A 102 -16.66 -13.74 -18.28
N THR A 103 -17.56 -12.86 -18.73
CA THR A 103 -18.34 -13.05 -19.96
C THR A 103 -17.82 -12.23 -21.15
N TRP A 104 -17.24 -11.05 -20.92
CA TRP A 104 -16.80 -10.13 -21.97
C TRP A 104 -15.29 -9.87 -22.01
N TRP A 105 -14.51 -10.59 -21.21
CA TRP A 105 -13.06 -10.65 -21.29
C TRP A 105 -12.64 -11.92 -22.02
#